data_AF-A0A815LGX9-F1
#
_entry.id   AF-A0A815LGX9-F1
#
_cell.length_a   1.000
_cell.length_b   1.000
_cell.length_c   1.000
_cell.angle_alpha   90.00
_cell.angle_beta   90.00
_cell.angle_gamma   90.00
#
_symmetry.space_group_name_H-M   'P 1'
#
loop_
_entity.id
_entity.type
_entity.pdbx_description
1 polymer ?
#
loop_
_entity_poly.entity_id
_entity_poly.type
_entity_poly.pdbx_seq_one_letter_code
_entity_poly.pdbx_strand_id
1 'polypeptide(L)'
;MSAKVEQDSDFQLLPVSESSTNLKARSRSSTSVTTSSSSTSSYSPPLPTFTAPLSPLAKRQRDFSEVSSRQKRRRLCDLNSELDEFVLANNLTINQVIGYLLYQRNYNNNKYLANLGHQLYEDKCIQNASLQNLDLDEALALKYHLNLSRTDMDFVKWFSNDYINVPNRQYIKNHTDDLIPYLTSCRNGKGIYAKDRRQSIQLTIQRLIDVLHSKHINVPNHLSYREKTGHEGASSMSIYRSTENPMSDPNIFCKMFVPLALKDEKSDEILWQNESPNSALYARPLLLVVEKENHELFRFVNETYEHQEKSLEQNGLIFQYKNETYNVKIKIEASMKDMKVRMAESGLGGAQCLMCSTKQEDWKDLKKISDPNFFHINQTAEKTLALYNQLVDNDGNILKCKNDYDTRTGVTSKPLSINDQHFITITHQYINGTSWILKIMSHMRANILSWIIHGKDKQNRISKEKKAMLTIIQDKTGLRFDQCDST
;
A
#
# COMPACT_ATOMS: atom_id res chain seq x y z
N MET A 1 10.66 23.40 -48.53
CA MET A 1 10.99 24.69 -47.90
C MET A 1 11.70 24.39 -46.59
N SER A 2 13.01 24.63 -46.61
CA SER A 2 13.94 24.45 -45.49
C SER A 2 13.85 25.60 -44.48
N ALA A 3 14.54 25.40 -43.35
CA ALA A 3 14.88 26.32 -42.27
C ALA A 3 13.87 26.31 -41.09
N LYS A 4 14.29 26.27 -39.82
CA LYS A 4 15.60 26.61 -39.23
C LYS A 4 15.76 25.88 -37.90
N VAL A 5 16.95 25.33 -37.69
CA VAL A 5 17.47 24.86 -36.40
C VAL A 5 18.11 26.06 -35.71
N GLU A 6 17.71 26.35 -34.47
CA GLU A 6 18.41 27.29 -33.59
C GLU A 6 19.12 26.49 -32.49
N GLN A 7 20.44 26.50 -32.59
CA GLN A 7 21.40 26.23 -31.52
C GLN A 7 21.67 27.55 -30.80
N ASP A 8 21.69 27.51 -29.47
CA ASP A 8 22.40 28.43 -28.58
C ASP A 8 22.30 27.82 -27.17
N SER A 9 23.27 27.91 -26.27
CA SER A 9 24.67 28.31 -26.30
C SER A 9 25.26 27.89 -24.94
N ASP A 10 26.57 27.70 -24.92
CA ASP A 10 27.38 27.26 -23.79
C ASP A 10 27.13 28.01 -22.48
N PHE A 11 26.91 27.27 -21.38
CA PHE A 11 27.08 27.78 -20.02
C PHE A 11 28.24 27.05 -19.34
N GLN A 12 29.33 27.79 -19.16
CA GLN A 12 30.53 27.35 -18.45
C GLN A 12 30.25 27.17 -16.95
N LEU A 13 30.66 26.01 -16.43
CA LEU A 13 30.64 25.68 -15.01
C LEU A 13 31.85 26.31 -14.30
N LEU A 14 31.58 27.10 -13.25
CA LEU A 14 32.58 27.49 -12.27
C LEU A 14 32.68 26.41 -11.17
N PRO A 15 33.89 25.98 -10.76
CA PRO A 15 34.05 25.02 -9.68
C PRO A 15 33.88 25.70 -8.32
N VAL A 16 32.95 25.21 -7.50
CA VAL A 16 32.85 25.59 -6.09
C VAL A 16 33.57 24.54 -5.25
N SER A 17 34.49 25.04 -4.44
CA SER A 17 35.46 24.32 -3.64
C SER A 17 34.87 23.41 -2.57
N GLU A 18 35.48 22.24 -2.44
CA GLU A 18 35.37 21.34 -1.30
C GLU A 18 35.93 22.02 -0.04
N SER A 19 35.16 22.03 1.05
CA SER A 19 35.71 22.30 2.38
C SER A 19 35.48 21.09 3.27
N SER A 20 36.58 20.38 3.47
CA SER A 20 36.79 19.31 4.42
C SER A 20 36.88 19.90 5.84
N THR A 21 36.23 19.25 6.82
CA THR A 21 36.59 19.43 8.24
C THR A 21 36.56 18.10 8.99
N ASN A 22 37.72 17.44 8.96
CA ASN A 22 38.49 16.92 10.09
C ASN A 22 37.75 16.25 11.26
N LEU A 23 37.78 14.91 11.21
CA LEU A 23 37.86 14.01 12.36
C LEU A 23 39.08 14.38 13.25
N LYS A 24 38.84 14.79 14.49
CA LYS A 24 39.88 14.91 15.51
C LYS A 24 40.09 13.57 16.22
N ALA A 25 41.16 12.89 15.84
CA ALA A 25 41.80 11.87 16.65
C ALA A 25 42.28 12.47 17.99
N ARG A 26 42.02 11.78 19.09
CA ARG A 26 42.66 12.06 20.39
C ARG A 26 43.51 10.85 20.77
N SER A 27 44.80 11.01 20.55
CA SER A 27 45.88 10.22 21.15
C SER A 27 46.12 10.67 22.59
N ARG A 28 46.35 9.72 23.49
CA ARG A 28 47.15 9.84 24.72
C ARG A 28 47.72 8.44 25.01
N SER A 29 48.96 8.20 24.64
CA SER A 29 50.19 8.45 25.40
C SER A 29 50.33 7.56 26.64
N SER A 30 51.18 6.56 26.44
CA SER A 30 51.89 5.68 27.33
C SER A 30 52.44 6.30 28.63
N THR A 31 52.41 5.50 29.69
CA THR A 31 53.41 5.50 30.77
C THR A 31 53.74 4.05 31.13
N SER A 32 55.01 3.69 30.98
CA SER A 32 55.71 2.56 31.60
C SER A 32 55.82 2.82 33.13
N VAL A 33 56.01 1.87 34.05
CA VAL A 33 57.04 0.84 34.31
C VAL A 33 56.42 -0.02 35.46
N THR A 34 56.57 -1.34 35.62
CA THR A 34 57.71 -2.04 36.27
C THR A 34 57.42 -3.54 36.32
N THR A 35 58.46 -4.34 36.13
CA THR A 35 58.52 -5.81 36.23
C THR A 35 58.37 -6.33 37.65
N SER A 36 57.63 -7.42 37.84
CA SER A 36 57.99 -8.46 38.81
C SER A 36 57.42 -9.82 38.40
N SER A 37 58.26 -10.84 38.58
CA SER A 37 58.08 -12.25 38.28
C SER A 37 57.23 -12.98 39.32
N SER A 38 56.47 -14.00 38.91
CA SER A 38 56.65 -15.41 39.29
C SER A 38 55.35 -16.24 39.35
N SER A 39 55.54 -17.54 39.11
CA SER A 39 54.74 -18.70 39.50
C SER A 39 53.53 -19.10 38.66
N THR A 40 53.71 -20.25 38.01
CA THR A 40 52.74 -21.15 37.41
C THR A 40 51.76 -21.70 38.46
N SER A 41 50.46 -21.60 38.18
CA SER A 41 49.42 -22.43 38.79
C SER A 41 48.26 -22.55 37.81
N SER A 42 48.07 -23.76 37.28
CA SER A 42 46.94 -24.14 36.44
C SER A 42 45.68 -24.25 37.30
N TYR A 43 44.83 -23.24 37.25
CA TYR A 43 43.48 -23.28 37.79
C TYR A 43 42.51 -22.81 36.71
N SER A 44 41.74 -23.74 36.16
CA SER A 44 40.60 -23.41 35.31
C SER A 44 39.48 -22.86 36.22
N PRO A 45 39.03 -21.61 36.05
CA PRO A 45 37.90 -21.11 36.81
C PRO A 45 36.62 -21.85 36.38
N PRO A 46 35.70 -22.13 37.30
CA PRO A 46 34.39 -22.65 36.92
C PRO A 46 33.67 -21.59 36.08
N LEU A 47 33.02 -22.04 35.00
CA LEU A 47 32.14 -21.22 34.16
C LEU A 47 31.17 -20.41 35.04
N PRO A 48 30.95 -19.12 34.76
CA PRO A 48 30.04 -18.31 35.53
C PRO A 48 28.62 -18.86 35.38
N THR A 49 28.07 -19.39 36.47
CA THR A 49 26.66 -19.78 36.57
C THR A 49 25.80 -18.52 36.46
N PHE A 50 25.11 -18.41 35.33
CA PHE A 50 24.17 -17.34 35.00
C PHE A 50 23.05 -17.31 36.04
N THR A 51 23.10 -16.34 36.95
CA THR A 51 21.97 -16.05 37.86
C THR A 51 21.22 -14.87 37.27
N ALA A 52 20.05 -15.15 36.69
CA ALA A 52 19.18 -14.11 36.15
C ALA A 52 18.80 -13.13 37.28
N PRO A 53 19.00 -11.81 37.11
CA PRO A 53 18.68 -10.85 38.14
C PRO A 53 17.16 -10.86 38.42
N LEU A 54 16.79 -10.84 39.70
CA LEU A 54 15.40 -10.80 40.14
C LEU A 54 14.72 -9.53 39.63
N SER A 55 13.62 -9.72 38.91
CA SER A 55 12.85 -8.64 38.27
C SER A 55 12.16 -7.76 39.33
N PRO A 56 12.34 -6.43 39.30
CA PRO A 56 11.57 -5.52 40.15
C PRO A 56 10.08 -5.56 39.77
N LEU A 57 9.20 -5.47 40.77
CA LEU A 57 7.74 -5.39 40.59
C LEU A 57 7.36 -4.27 39.60
N ALA A 58 7.10 -4.66 38.35
CA ALA A 58 6.92 -3.73 37.24
C ALA A 58 5.48 -3.20 37.20
N LYS A 59 5.34 -1.86 37.19
CA LYS A 59 4.15 -1.23 36.60
C LYS A 59 3.98 -1.78 35.19
N ARG A 60 2.79 -2.29 34.88
CA ARG A 60 2.44 -2.88 33.57
C ARG A 60 2.85 -1.90 32.46
N GLN A 61 4.02 -2.10 31.86
CA GLN A 61 4.46 -1.28 30.76
C GLN A 61 3.54 -1.57 29.58
N ARG A 62 3.01 -0.51 28.97
CA ARG A 62 2.30 -0.63 27.69
C ARG A 62 3.20 -1.34 26.68
N ASP A 63 2.60 -2.22 25.90
CA ASP A 63 3.30 -2.99 24.89
C ASP A 63 4.05 -2.03 23.94
N PHE A 64 5.18 -2.47 23.40
CA PHE A 64 5.97 -1.68 22.46
C PHE A 64 5.11 -1.28 21.25
N SER A 65 4.19 -2.13 20.81
CA SER A 65 3.26 -1.84 19.72
C SER A 65 2.35 -0.62 20.01
N GLU A 66 1.93 -0.45 21.27
CA GLU A 66 0.95 0.52 21.75
C GLU A 66 1.53 1.92 22.09
N VAL A 67 2.86 2.06 22.14
CA VAL A 67 3.50 3.33 22.46
C VAL A 67 3.79 4.19 21.23
N SER A 68 3.84 5.51 21.43
CA SER A 68 4.11 6.47 20.35
C SER A 68 5.47 6.25 19.67
N SER A 69 5.64 6.65 18.41
CA SER A 69 6.92 6.51 17.68
C SER A 69 8.11 7.18 18.37
N ARG A 70 7.87 8.23 19.17
CA ARG A 70 8.91 8.87 20.00
C ARG A 70 9.32 7.98 21.16
N GLN A 71 8.35 7.36 21.85
CA GLN A 71 8.63 6.41 22.94
C GLN A 71 9.26 5.12 22.41
N LYS A 72 8.84 4.62 21.23
CA LYS A 72 9.47 3.49 20.54
C LYS A 72 10.96 3.78 20.30
N ARG A 73 11.29 4.95 19.73
CA ARG A 73 12.67 5.39 19.53
C ARG A 73 13.46 5.46 20.83
N ARG A 74 12.90 6.06 21.89
CA ARG A 74 13.58 6.15 23.19
C ARG A 74 13.86 4.76 23.77
N ARG A 75 12.85 3.89 23.82
CA ARG A 75 13.00 2.50 24.30
C ARG A 75 14.04 1.72 23.49
N LEU A 76 14.11 1.93 22.17
CA LEU A 76 15.13 1.34 21.33
C LEU A 76 16.52 1.90 21.63
N CYS A 77 16.66 3.21 21.86
CA CYS A 77 17.94 3.79 22.26
C CYS A 77 18.42 3.25 23.62
N ASP A 78 17.52 3.14 24.59
CA ASP A 78 17.82 2.60 25.91
C ASP A 78 18.25 1.13 25.79
N LEU A 79 17.48 0.31 25.05
CA LEU A 79 17.82 -1.09 24.77
C LEU A 79 19.14 -1.25 24.03
N ASN A 80 19.41 -0.41 23.03
CA ASN A 80 20.67 -0.44 22.29
C ASN A 80 21.86 -0.10 23.21
N SER A 81 21.70 0.88 24.10
CA SER A 81 22.75 1.25 25.05
C SER A 81 23.03 0.13 26.04
N GLU A 82 21.97 -0.50 26.58
CA GLU A 82 22.09 -1.68 27.44
C GLU A 82 22.73 -2.87 26.72
N LEU A 83 22.36 -3.09 25.45
CA LEU A 83 22.97 -4.12 24.62
C LEU A 83 24.44 -3.83 24.36
N ASP A 84 24.80 -2.60 23.99
CA ASP A 84 26.19 -2.21 23.73
C ASP A 84 27.05 -2.40 24.99
N GLU A 85 26.59 -1.99 26.17
CA GLU A 85 27.27 -2.25 27.44
C GLU A 85 27.43 -3.75 27.72
N PHE A 86 26.38 -4.54 27.49
CA PHE A 86 26.40 -5.98 27.67
C PHE A 86 27.38 -6.67 26.69
N VAL A 87 27.37 -6.25 25.42
CA VAL A 87 28.28 -6.76 24.37
C VAL A 87 29.72 -6.46 24.76
N LEU A 88 30.02 -5.22 25.16
CA LEU A 88 31.36 -4.79 25.53
C LEU A 88 31.87 -5.50 26.78
N ALA A 89 31.01 -5.66 27.81
CA ALA A 89 31.38 -6.32 29.05
C ALA A 89 31.67 -7.82 28.89
N ASN A 90 31.00 -8.48 27.93
CA ASN A 90 31.10 -9.92 27.72
C ASN A 90 31.88 -10.30 26.44
N ASN A 91 32.40 -9.33 25.69
CA ASN A 91 33.12 -9.51 24.43
C ASN A 91 32.36 -10.42 23.43
N LEU A 92 31.05 -10.18 23.28
CA LEU A 92 30.18 -11.05 22.49
C LEU A 92 30.27 -10.74 20.99
N THR A 93 30.17 -11.78 20.16
CA THR A 93 29.96 -11.63 18.71
C THR A 93 28.51 -11.27 18.40
N ILE A 94 28.24 -10.76 17.19
CA ILE A 94 26.86 -10.45 16.74
C ILE A 94 25.94 -11.68 16.83
N ASN A 95 26.45 -12.88 16.48
CA ASN A 95 25.69 -14.13 16.58
C ASN A 95 25.26 -14.41 18.02
N GLN A 96 26.18 -14.19 18.96
CA GLN A 96 25.90 -14.42 20.37
C GLN A 96 24.86 -13.44 20.90
N VAL A 97 24.97 -12.16 20.55
CA VAL A 97 24.00 -11.13 20.94
C VAL A 97 22.61 -11.45 20.41
N ILE A 98 22.50 -11.85 19.14
CA ILE A 98 21.23 -12.26 18.54
C ILE A 98 20.70 -13.53 19.20
N GLY A 99 21.57 -14.51 19.47
CA GLY A 99 21.22 -15.72 20.20
C GLY A 99 20.64 -15.45 21.59
N TYR A 100 21.28 -14.55 22.34
CA TYR A 100 20.81 -14.09 23.65
C TYR A 100 19.42 -13.45 23.56
N LEU A 101 19.22 -12.53 22.61
CA LEU A 101 17.94 -11.85 22.40
C LEU A 101 16.83 -12.83 21.99
N LEU A 102 17.14 -13.76 21.08
CA LEU A 102 16.23 -14.82 20.65
C LEU A 102 15.83 -15.71 21.82
N TYR A 103 16.79 -16.15 22.63
CA TYR A 103 16.55 -16.95 23.81
C TYR A 103 15.65 -16.21 24.81
N GLN A 104 16.05 -15.02 25.24
CA GLN A 104 15.32 -14.22 26.24
C GLN A 104 13.88 -13.95 25.81
N ARG A 105 13.67 -13.55 24.56
CA ARG A 105 12.33 -13.21 24.06
C ARG A 105 11.42 -14.42 23.92
N ASN A 106 11.97 -15.59 23.63
CA ASN A 106 11.19 -16.78 23.30
C ASN A 106 11.19 -17.85 24.39
N TYR A 107 11.96 -17.71 25.47
CA TYR A 107 12.13 -18.73 26.51
C TYR A 107 10.81 -19.33 27.01
N ASN A 108 9.83 -18.46 27.28
CA ASN A 108 8.51 -18.88 27.77
C ASN A 108 7.48 -19.17 26.65
N ASN A 109 7.69 -18.61 25.45
CA ASN A 109 6.65 -18.56 24.40
C ASN A 109 6.90 -19.55 23.26
N ASN A 110 8.16 -19.83 22.93
CA ASN A 110 8.54 -20.68 21.82
C ASN A 110 9.87 -21.39 22.13
N LYS A 111 9.76 -22.61 22.67
CA LYS A 111 10.93 -23.42 23.06
C LYS A 111 11.89 -23.69 21.91
N TYR A 112 11.38 -23.85 20.68
CA TYR A 112 12.24 -24.08 19.51
C TYR A 112 13.13 -22.87 19.23
N LEU A 113 12.54 -21.67 19.12
CA LEU A 113 13.30 -20.43 18.90
C LEU A 113 14.22 -20.10 20.07
N ALA A 114 13.78 -20.41 21.31
CA ALA A 114 14.63 -20.25 22.48
C ALA A 114 15.87 -21.15 22.37
N ASN A 115 15.69 -22.44 22.08
CA ASN A 115 16.80 -23.38 21.92
C ASN A 115 17.75 -22.97 20.79
N LEU A 116 17.23 -22.47 19.66
CA LEU A 116 18.04 -21.92 18.58
C LEU A 116 18.86 -20.71 19.05
N GLY A 117 18.21 -19.80 19.79
CA GLY A 117 18.88 -18.65 20.40
C GLY A 117 20.00 -19.08 21.37
N HIS A 118 19.76 -20.10 22.18
CA HIS A 118 20.77 -20.66 23.08
C HIS A 118 21.96 -21.25 22.31
N GLN A 119 21.71 -22.01 21.24
CA GLN A 119 22.77 -22.57 20.39
C GLN A 119 23.63 -21.47 19.75
N LEU A 120 22.99 -20.42 19.21
CA LEU A 120 23.68 -19.25 18.66
C LEU A 120 24.49 -18.49 19.73
N TYR A 121 23.95 -18.38 20.95
CA TYR A 121 24.65 -17.73 22.07
C TYR A 121 25.90 -18.48 22.52
N GLU A 122 25.83 -19.81 22.56
CA GLU A 122 26.97 -20.64 22.95
C GLU A 122 28.00 -20.82 21.82
N ASP A 123 27.79 -20.18 20.67
CA ASP A 123 28.60 -20.34 19.45
C ASP A 123 28.78 -21.82 19.06
N LYS A 124 27.80 -22.65 19.46
CA LYS A 124 27.76 -24.05 19.04
C LYS A 124 27.30 -24.05 17.60
N CYS A 125 28.11 -24.64 16.72
CA CYS A 125 27.71 -24.95 15.36
C CYS A 125 26.30 -25.55 15.41
N ILE A 126 25.33 -25.02 14.67
CA ILE A 126 23.97 -25.57 14.65
C ILE A 126 24.09 -26.93 13.96
N GLN A 127 24.38 -27.98 14.74
CA GLN A 127 24.98 -29.24 14.31
C GLN A 127 24.12 -30.08 13.34
N ASN A 128 22.97 -29.58 12.88
CA ASN A 128 22.01 -30.34 12.08
C ASN A 128 21.34 -29.56 10.94
N ALA A 129 21.77 -28.34 10.62
CA ALA A 129 21.25 -27.71 9.40
C ALA A 129 22.08 -28.20 8.21
N SER A 130 21.62 -29.24 7.51
CA SER A 130 21.99 -29.37 6.09
C SER A 130 21.76 -28.00 5.46
N LEU A 131 22.80 -27.36 4.93
CA LEU A 131 22.75 -25.98 4.43
C LEU A 131 21.48 -25.78 3.61
N GLN A 132 20.49 -25.13 4.22
CA GLN A 132 19.19 -24.97 3.58
C GLN A 132 19.39 -23.87 2.54
N ASN A 133 19.28 -24.23 1.27
CA ASN A 133 19.35 -23.26 0.19
C ASN A 133 17.96 -22.65 0.06
N LEU A 134 17.86 -21.34 0.25
CA LEU A 134 16.65 -20.64 -0.14
C LEU A 134 16.59 -20.63 -1.67
N ASP A 135 15.45 -20.99 -2.24
CA ASP A 135 15.22 -20.75 -3.65
C ASP A 135 14.99 -19.25 -3.93
N LEU A 136 14.89 -18.89 -5.21
CA LEU A 136 14.72 -17.49 -5.61
C LEU A 136 13.36 -16.92 -5.20
N ASP A 137 12.31 -17.74 -5.15
CA ASP A 137 10.97 -17.32 -4.72
C ASP A 137 10.93 -17.10 -3.20
N GLU A 138 11.56 -17.98 -2.42
CA GLU A 138 11.70 -17.84 -0.96
C GLU A 138 12.53 -16.62 -0.59
N ALA A 139 13.66 -16.39 -1.28
CA ALA A 139 14.50 -15.21 -1.05
C ALA A 139 13.77 -13.91 -1.42
N LEU A 140 12.97 -13.93 -2.49
CA LEU A 140 12.14 -12.80 -2.89
C LEU A 140 11.02 -12.52 -1.88
N ALA A 141 10.37 -13.58 -1.41
CA ALA A 141 9.33 -13.50 -0.39
C ALA A 141 9.90 -12.91 0.90
N LEU A 142 11.06 -13.38 1.36
CA LEU A 142 11.77 -12.86 2.53
C LEU A 142 12.04 -11.36 2.39
N LYS A 143 12.60 -10.93 1.26
CA LYS A 143 12.92 -9.52 0.99
C LYS A 143 11.69 -8.63 1.10
N TYR A 144 10.60 -8.97 0.41
CA TYR A 144 9.43 -8.08 0.33
C TYR A 144 8.46 -8.22 1.51
N HIS A 145 8.31 -9.39 2.13
CA HIS A 145 7.46 -9.54 3.32
C HIS A 145 8.04 -8.81 4.54
N LEU A 146 9.37 -8.78 4.66
CA LEU A 146 10.05 -8.10 5.76
C LEU A 146 10.48 -6.66 5.38
N ASN A 147 10.17 -6.21 4.17
CA ASN A 147 10.56 -4.90 3.64
C ASN A 147 12.06 -4.62 3.79
N LEU A 148 12.88 -5.63 3.50
CA LEU A 148 14.34 -5.56 3.62
C LEU A 148 14.91 -4.69 2.50
N SER A 149 15.72 -3.72 2.89
CA SER A 149 16.52 -2.95 1.94
C SER A 149 17.59 -3.83 1.29
N ARG A 150 18.30 -3.28 0.30
CA ARG A 150 19.43 -3.98 -0.33
C ARG A 150 20.52 -4.29 0.71
N THR A 151 20.81 -3.33 1.58
CA THR A 151 21.80 -3.48 2.65
C THR A 151 21.36 -4.51 3.68
N ASP A 152 20.07 -4.55 4.02
CA ASP A 152 19.55 -5.55 4.96
C ASP A 152 19.64 -6.96 4.37
N MET A 153 19.38 -7.13 3.07
CA MET A 153 19.56 -8.43 2.39
C MET A 153 21.03 -8.88 2.36
N ASP A 154 21.95 -7.94 2.10
CA ASP A 154 23.39 -8.24 2.12
C ASP A 154 23.85 -8.63 3.54
N PHE A 155 23.33 -7.95 4.56
CA PHE A 155 23.54 -8.30 5.97
C PHE A 155 22.97 -9.69 6.31
N VAL A 156 21.73 -9.97 5.94
CA VAL A 156 21.09 -11.28 6.19
C VAL A 156 21.92 -12.38 5.56
N LYS A 157 22.34 -12.22 4.30
CA LYS A 157 23.20 -13.20 3.62
C LYS A 157 24.51 -13.42 4.35
N TRP A 158 25.21 -12.35 4.73
CA TRP A 158 26.47 -12.45 5.47
C TRP A 158 26.27 -13.14 6.82
N PHE A 159 25.27 -12.71 7.58
CA PHE A 159 24.97 -13.23 8.92
C PHE A 159 24.54 -14.70 8.89
N SER A 160 23.74 -15.10 7.90
CA SER A 160 23.20 -16.45 7.82
C SER A 160 24.07 -17.43 7.04
N ASN A 161 25.20 -17.01 6.48
CA ASN A 161 25.95 -17.78 5.48
C ASN A 161 26.35 -19.19 5.96
N ASP A 162 26.61 -19.35 7.25
CA ASP A 162 27.01 -20.62 7.86
C ASP A 162 25.83 -21.58 8.10
N TYR A 163 24.58 -21.11 7.93
CA TYR A 163 23.36 -21.83 8.27
C TYR A 163 22.39 -21.97 7.09
N ILE A 164 22.24 -20.89 6.32
CA ILE A 164 21.29 -20.75 5.20
C ILE A 164 22.01 -20.06 4.06
N ASN A 165 22.02 -20.70 2.90
CA ASN A 165 22.55 -20.09 1.69
C ASN A 165 21.47 -19.22 1.06
N VAL A 166 21.65 -17.90 1.15
CA VAL A 166 20.79 -16.92 0.51
C VAL A 166 21.32 -16.63 -0.90
N PRO A 167 20.48 -16.74 -1.95
CA PRO A 167 20.87 -16.45 -3.32
C PRO A 167 21.55 -15.08 -3.48
N ASN A 168 22.46 -14.98 -4.46
CA ASN A 168 23.08 -13.70 -4.78
C ASN A 168 22.02 -12.67 -5.19
N ARG A 169 22.19 -11.43 -4.72
CA ARG A 169 21.35 -10.29 -5.04
C ARG A 169 21.08 -10.11 -6.54
N GLN A 170 22.06 -10.39 -7.39
CA GLN A 170 21.89 -10.29 -8.84
C GLN A 170 20.89 -11.35 -9.35
N TYR A 171 20.92 -12.57 -8.82
CA TYR A 171 19.95 -13.60 -9.19
C TYR A 171 18.55 -13.25 -8.69
N ILE A 172 18.42 -12.75 -7.46
CA ILE A 172 17.13 -12.27 -6.93
C ILE A 172 16.59 -11.13 -7.80
N LYS A 173 17.46 -10.21 -8.24
CA LYS A 173 17.07 -9.11 -9.13
C LYS A 173 16.58 -9.63 -10.48
N ASN A 174 17.37 -10.48 -11.15
CA ASN A 174 16.99 -11.04 -12.45
C ASN A 174 15.64 -11.79 -12.36
N HIS A 175 15.47 -12.59 -11.30
CA HIS A 175 14.21 -13.28 -11.02
C HIS A 175 13.05 -12.31 -10.76
N THR A 176 13.32 -11.18 -10.09
CA THR A 176 12.32 -10.12 -9.91
C THR A 176 11.90 -9.53 -11.25
N ASP A 177 12.87 -9.27 -12.13
CA ASP A 177 12.64 -8.65 -13.43
C ASP A 177 11.75 -9.55 -14.33
N ASP A 178 11.85 -10.88 -14.20
CA ASP A 178 10.98 -11.85 -14.89
C ASP A 178 9.53 -11.87 -14.39
N LEU A 179 9.27 -11.33 -13.19
CA LEU A 179 7.95 -11.28 -12.55
C LEU A 179 7.22 -9.94 -12.78
N ILE A 180 7.85 -9.00 -13.46
CA ILE A 180 7.31 -7.66 -13.71
C ILE A 180 6.89 -7.56 -15.18
N PRO A 181 5.68 -7.05 -15.49
CA PRO A 181 5.29 -6.81 -16.88
C PRO A 181 6.19 -5.74 -17.52
N TYR A 182 6.23 -5.69 -18.85
CA TYR A 182 7.00 -4.66 -19.55
C TYR A 182 6.47 -3.26 -19.19
N LEU A 183 7.36 -2.42 -18.63
CA LEU A 183 7.05 -1.07 -18.19
C LEU A 183 7.49 -0.04 -19.21
N THR A 184 6.64 0.96 -19.44
CA THR A 184 6.90 2.09 -20.32
C THR A 184 6.84 3.39 -19.52
N SER A 185 7.68 4.37 -19.88
CA SER A 185 7.61 5.73 -19.32
C SER A 185 6.36 6.46 -19.86
N CYS A 186 5.68 7.25 -19.03
CA CYS A 186 4.54 8.06 -19.45
C CYS A 186 4.69 9.54 -19.09
N ARG A 187 3.90 10.38 -19.77
CA ARG A 187 3.65 11.79 -19.39
C ARG A 187 4.95 12.60 -19.21
N ASN A 188 5.85 12.53 -20.19
CA ASN A 188 7.15 13.21 -20.18
C ASN A 188 8.03 12.81 -18.97
N GLY A 189 8.04 11.53 -18.60
CA GLY A 189 8.86 11.01 -17.51
C GLY A 189 8.28 11.21 -16.11
N LYS A 190 7.02 11.64 -15.98
CA LYS A 190 6.33 11.78 -14.69
C LYS A 190 5.88 10.45 -14.07
N GLY A 191 5.97 9.36 -14.80
CA GLY A 191 5.48 8.07 -14.32
C GLY A 191 5.88 6.89 -15.19
N ILE A 192 5.43 5.71 -14.74
CA ILE A 192 5.63 4.42 -15.40
C ILE A 192 4.31 3.66 -15.46
N TYR A 193 4.14 2.85 -16.49
CA TYR A 193 2.95 2.03 -16.64
C TYR A 193 3.22 0.75 -17.43
N ALA A 194 2.47 -0.30 -17.09
CA ALA A 194 2.35 -1.51 -17.89
C ALA A 194 1.45 -1.20 -19.08
N LYS A 195 2.06 -1.08 -20.27
CA LYS A 195 1.33 -0.72 -21.50
C LYS A 195 0.40 -1.83 -21.96
N ASP A 196 0.86 -3.08 -21.85
CA ASP A 196 0.08 -4.27 -22.18
C ASP A 196 -0.57 -4.86 -20.93
N ARG A 197 -1.88 -4.68 -20.79
CA ARG A 197 -2.65 -5.27 -19.69
C ARG A 197 -2.69 -6.79 -19.79
N ARG A 198 -2.70 -7.35 -21.00
CA ARG A 198 -2.76 -8.79 -21.24
C ARG A 198 -1.60 -9.50 -20.55
N GLN A 199 -0.39 -8.96 -20.70
CA GLN A 199 0.81 -9.48 -20.05
C GLN A 199 0.69 -9.49 -18.52
N SER A 200 0.14 -8.42 -17.93
CA SER A 200 0.00 -8.30 -16.47
C SER A 200 -0.96 -9.36 -15.90
N ILE A 201 -2.06 -9.63 -16.59
CA ILE A 201 -3.01 -10.69 -16.23
C ILE A 201 -2.40 -12.07 -16.46
N GLN A 202 -1.71 -12.27 -17.59
CA GLN A 202 -1.04 -13.54 -17.89
C GLN A 202 -0.02 -13.92 -16.81
N LEU A 203 0.87 -13.00 -16.43
CA LEU A 203 1.84 -13.22 -15.35
C LEU A 203 1.14 -13.56 -14.03
N THR A 204 0.04 -12.87 -13.73
CA THR A 204 -0.75 -13.14 -12.52
C THR A 204 -1.31 -14.56 -12.53
N ILE A 205 -1.93 -14.98 -13.64
CA ILE A 205 -2.51 -16.33 -13.77
C ILE A 205 -1.42 -17.40 -13.74
N GLN A 206 -0.31 -17.22 -14.45
CA GLN A 206 0.83 -18.15 -14.44
C GLN A 206 1.32 -18.41 -13.00
N ARG A 207 1.43 -17.36 -12.18
CA ARG A 207 1.82 -17.51 -10.77
C ARG A 207 0.75 -18.16 -9.91
N LEU A 208 -0.54 -17.95 -10.21
CA LEU A 208 -1.61 -18.70 -9.54
C LEU A 208 -1.55 -20.18 -9.90
N ILE A 209 -1.27 -20.53 -11.16
CA ILE A 209 -1.07 -21.92 -11.61
C ILE A 209 0.11 -22.55 -10.87
N ASP A 210 1.24 -21.85 -10.73
CA ASP A 210 2.38 -22.32 -9.93
C ASP A 210 2.00 -22.64 -8.49
N VAL A 211 1.23 -21.76 -7.85
CA VAL A 211 0.75 -21.95 -6.47
C VAL A 211 -0.22 -23.13 -6.35
N LEU A 212 -1.03 -23.39 -7.37
CA LEU A 212 -1.94 -24.53 -7.39
C LEU A 212 -1.18 -25.85 -7.59
N HIS A 213 -0.22 -25.87 -8.51
CA HIS A 213 0.64 -27.03 -8.75
C HIS A 213 1.50 -27.37 -7.53
N SER A 214 2.02 -26.38 -6.78
CA SER A 214 2.76 -26.64 -5.54
C SER A 214 1.90 -27.22 -4.43
N LYS A 215 0.57 -27.09 -4.54
CA LYS A 215 -0.43 -27.73 -3.67
C LYS A 215 -1.00 -29.03 -4.25
N HIS A 216 -0.40 -29.56 -5.32
CA HIS A 216 -0.87 -30.75 -6.03
C HIS A 216 -2.31 -30.65 -6.58
N ILE A 217 -2.77 -29.43 -6.86
CA ILE A 217 -4.07 -29.19 -7.50
C ILE A 217 -3.88 -29.26 -9.01
N ASN A 218 -4.65 -30.11 -9.68
CA ASN A 218 -4.67 -30.20 -11.14
C ASN A 218 -5.41 -28.99 -11.72
N VAL A 219 -4.74 -28.23 -12.59
CA VAL A 219 -5.33 -27.04 -13.21
C VAL A 219 -5.84 -27.37 -14.62
N PRO A 220 -7.14 -27.20 -14.92
CA PRO A 220 -7.65 -27.43 -16.25
C PRO A 220 -7.23 -26.33 -17.23
N ASN A 221 -7.22 -26.66 -18.52
CA ASN A 221 -6.85 -25.74 -19.60
C ASN A 221 -7.93 -24.70 -19.94
N HIS A 222 -9.16 -24.86 -19.45
CA HIS A 222 -10.25 -23.91 -19.63
C HIS A 222 -10.58 -23.26 -18.29
N LEU A 223 -10.27 -21.97 -18.17
CA LEU A 223 -10.32 -21.26 -16.90
C LEU A 223 -11.24 -20.04 -16.99
N SER A 224 -11.78 -19.65 -15.84
CA SER A 224 -12.49 -18.38 -15.66
C SER A 224 -11.78 -17.57 -14.59
N TYR A 225 -11.30 -16.38 -14.96
CA TYR A 225 -10.58 -15.47 -14.09
C TYR A 225 -11.39 -14.20 -13.84
N ARG A 226 -11.49 -13.82 -12.57
CA ARG A 226 -12.16 -12.59 -12.12
C ARG A 226 -11.18 -11.67 -11.44
N GLU A 227 -11.29 -10.39 -11.73
CA GLU A 227 -10.57 -9.33 -11.03
C GLU A 227 -11.44 -8.10 -10.81
N LYS A 228 -10.99 -7.22 -9.93
CA LYS A 228 -11.48 -5.86 -9.85
C LYS A 228 -10.37 -4.86 -10.17
N THR A 229 -10.73 -3.70 -10.69
CA THR A 229 -9.77 -2.64 -11.04
C THR A 229 -10.29 -1.27 -10.65
N GLY A 230 -9.38 -0.33 -10.51
CA GLY A 230 -9.68 1.07 -10.33
C GLY A 230 -8.41 1.87 -10.13
N HIS A 231 -8.58 3.12 -9.72
CA HIS A 231 -7.48 4.05 -9.57
C HIS A 231 -7.84 5.11 -8.55
N GLU A 232 -6.81 5.62 -7.88
CA GLU A 232 -6.94 6.59 -6.81
C GLU A 232 -5.69 7.48 -6.73
N GLY A 233 -5.91 8.73 -6.37
CA GLY A 233 -4.88 9.69 -6.02
C GLY A 233 -4.51 9.65 -4.54
N ALA A 234 -3.22 9.77 -4.26
CA ALA A 234 -2.66 10.02 -2.95
C ALA A 234 -2.01 11.41 -2.95
N SER A 235 -2.33 12.22 -1.95
CA SER A 235 -1.81 13.60 -1.83
C SER A 235 -0.82 13.73 -0.68
N SER A 236 -0.19 14.90 -0.57
CA SER A 236 0.72 15.24 0.54
C SER A 236 2.00 14.39 0.57
N MET A 237 2.48 13.99 -0.61
CA MET A 237 3.77 13.32 -0.76
C MET A 237 4.92 14.31 -0.57
N SER A 238 5.99 13.87 0.07
CA SER A 238 7.21 14.68 0.19
C SER A 238 7.89 14.81 -1.18
N ILE A 239 8.24 16.03 -1.56
CA ILE A 239 8.96 16.30 -2.80
C ILE A 239 10.46 16.30 -2.50
N TYR A 240 11.21 15.43 -3.19
CA TYR A 240 12.65 15.38 -3.09
C TYR A 240 13.27 16.54 -3.88
N ARG A 241 14.29 17.19 -3.32
CA ARG A 241 15.09 18.19 -4.05
C ARG A 241 16.06 17.45 -4.97
N SER A 242 15.68 17.30 -6.24
CA SER A 242 16.51 16.75 -7.31
C SER A 242 16.81 17.82 -8.36
N THR A 243 17.99 17.78 -8.98
CA THR A 243 18.35 18.66 -10.12
C THR A 243 17.50 18.36 -11.36
N GLU A 244 17.08 17.12 -11.51
CA GLU A 244 16.10 16.65 -12.50
C GLU A 244 14.87 16.18 -11.71
N ASN A 245 13.98 17.09 -11.33
CA ASN A 245 12.81 16.71 -10.55
C ASN A 245 11.58 16.50 -11.46
N PRO A 246 11.25 15.26 -11.83
CA PRO A 246 9.98 14.97 -12.51
C PRO A 246 8.78 15.21 -11.58
N MET A 247 9.01 15.29 -10.26
CA MET A 247 7.98 15.52 -9.25
C MET A 247 7.77 17.02 -9.01
N SER A 248 7.06 17.69 -9.92
CA SER A 248 6.55 19.05 -9.67
C SER A 248 5.29 19.06 -8.81
N ASP A 249 4.73 17.88 -8.51
CA ASP A 249 3.43 17.72 -7.87
C ASP A 249 3.55 16.84 -6.61
N PRO A 250 3.03 17.26 -5.43
CA PRO A 250 3.02 16.44 -4.21
C PRO A 250 1.91 15.36 -4.24
N ASN A 251 1.41 15.00 -5.43
CA ASN A 251 0.37 14.01 -5.62
C ASN A 251 0.90 12.83 -6.46
N ILE A 252 0.47 11.63 -6.10
CA ILE A 252 0.69 10.40 -6.84
C ILE A 252 -0.68 9.88 -7.27
N PHE A 253 -0.78 9.40 -8.50
CA PHE A 253 -1.94 8.70 -9.00
C PHE A 253 -1.55 7.28 -9.38
N CYS A 254 -2.35 6.31 -8.95
CA CYS A 254 -2.10 4.90 -9.20
C CYS A 254 -3.34 4.23 -9.79
N LYS A 255 -3.18 3.50 -10.91
CA LYS A 255 -4.17 2.52 -11.38
C LYS A 255 -3.68 1.13 -11.02
N MET A 256 -4.60 0.29 -10.55
CA MET A 256 -4.30 -1.06 -10.09
C MET A 256 -5.43 -2.04 -10.42
N PHE A 257 -5.13 -3.32 -10.31
CA PHE A 257 -6.12 -4.39 -10.29
C PHE A 257 -5.86 -5.35 -9.13
N VAL A 258 -6.86 -6.13 -8.76
CA VAL A 258 -6.80 -7.14 -7.72
C VAL A 258 -7.41 -8.44 -8.27
N PRO A 259 -6.65 -9.54 -8.37
CA PRO A 259 -7.21 -10.84 -8.71
C PRO A 259 -8.20 -11.26 -7.62
N LEU A 260 -9.39 -11.73 -8.02
CA LEU A 260 -10.46 -12.13 -7.12
C LEU A 260 -10.61 -13.65 -7.07
N ALA A 261 -10.63 -14.31 -8.22
CA ALA A 261 -10.81 -15.76 -8.29
C ALA A 261 -10.26 -16.34 -9.61
N LEU A 262 -9.86 -17.60 -9.55
CA LEU A 262 -9.58 -18.47 -10.69
C LEU A 262 -10.43 -19.73 -10.54
N LYS A 263 -11.19 -20.06 -11.58
CA LYS A 263 -12.10 -21.21 -11.59
C LYS A 263 -11.86 -22.10 -12.79
N ASP A 264 -12.24 -23.37 -12.69
CA ASP A 264 -12.51 -24.21 -13.86
C ASP A 264 -13.76 -23.67 -14.57
N GLU A 265 -13.64 -23.36 -15.86
CA GLU A 265 -14.77 -22.85 -16.65
C GLU A 265 -15.88 -23.90 -16.82
N LYS A 266 -15.54 -25.19 -16.89
CA LYS A 266 -16.50 -26.26 -17.21
C LYS A 266 -17.32 -26.69 -16.00
N SER A 267 -16.68 -26.82 -14.84
CA SER A 267 -17.33 -27.25 -13.60
C SER A 267 -17.79 -26.10 -12.70
N ASP A 268 -17.33 -24.87 -12.95
CA ASP A 268 -17.43 -23.70 -12.06
C ASP A 268 -16.74 -23.90 -10.68
N GLU A 269 -15.90 -24.92 -10.53
CA GLU A 269 -15.10 -25.16 -9.34
C GLU A 269 -14.12 -24.01 -9.11
N ILE A 270 -14.05 -23.52 -7.87
CA ILE A 270 -13.10 -22.48 -7.46
C ILE A 270 -11.75 -23.12 -7.16
N LEU A 271 -10.79 -22.92 -8.05
CA LEU A 271 -9.43 -23.41 -7.87
C LEU A 271 -8.64 -22.51 -6.92
N TRP A 272 -8.83 -21.20 -7.05
CA TRP A 272 -8.22 -20.18 -6.20
C TRP A 272 -9.17 -19.02 -5.93
N GLN A 273 -9.19 -18.54 -4.69
CA GLN A 273 -9.98 -17.40 -4.26
C GLN A 273 -9.10 -16.46 -3.44
N ASN A 274 -9.22 -15.16 -3.70
CA ASN A 274 -8.58 -14.16 -2.86
C ASN A 274 -9.36 -14.00 -1.54
N GLU A 275 -8.74 -14.41 -0.44
CA GLU A 275 -9.31 -14.31 0.91
C GLU A 275 -9.31 -12.86 1.47
N SER A 276 -8.48 -11.98 0.90
CA SER A 276 -8.32 -10.59 1.36
C SER A 276 -8.30 -9.62 0.17
N PRO A 277 -9.42 -9.49 -0.57
CA PRO A 277 -9.47 -8.71 -1.82
C PRO A 277 -9.31 -7.20 -1.61
N ASN A 278 -9.30 -6.70 -0.37
CA ASN A 278 -9.05 -5.30 -0.03
C ASN A 278 -7.66 -5.08 0.60
N SER A 279 -6.82 -6.11 0.66
CA SER A 279 -5.44 -5.99 1.15
C SER A 279 -4.53 -5.41 0.08
N ALA A 280 -3.61 -4.53 0.50
CA ALA A 280 -2.56 -3.99 -0.36
C ALA A 280 -1.64 -5.08 -0.94
N LEU A 281 -1.55 -6.25 -0.29
CA LEU A 281 -0.72 -7.37 -0.76
C LEU A 281 -1.19 -7.96 -2.10
N TYR A 282 -2.48 -7.81 -2.44
CA TYR A 282 -3.04 -8.28 -3.70
C TYR A 282 -3.27 -7.16 -4.72
N ALA A 283 -3.03 -5.90 -4.35
CA ALA A 283 -3.13 -4.78 -5.27
C ALA A 283 -1.93 -4.76 -6.23
N ARG A 284 -2.19 -5.04 -7.50
CA ARG A 284 -1.19 -5.06 -8.58
C ARG A 284 -1.22 -3.72 -9.31
N PRO A 285 -0.20 -2.85 -9.16
CA PRO A 285 -0.15 -1.57 -9.86
C PRO A 285 0.06 -1.78 -11.37
N LEU A 286 -0.69 -1.02 -12.16
CA LEU A 286 -0.59 -0.94 -13.62
C LEU A 286 0.01 0.39 -14.07
N LEU A 287 -0.29 1.48 -13.37
CA LEU A 287 0.21 2.82 -13.65
C LEU A 287 0.57 3.47 -12.34
N LEU A 288 1.71 4.15 -12.30
CA LEU A 288 2.13 5.02 -11.22
C LEU A 288 2.65 6.33 -11.82
N VAL A 289 2.00 7.44 -11.52
CA VAL A 289 2.38 8.76 -12.05
C VAL A 289 2.35 9.81 -10.94
N VAL A 290 3.30 10.73 -10.97
CA VAL A 290 3.40 11.85 -10.04
C VAL A 290 2.63 13.04 -10.60
N GLU A 291 1.32 12.99 -10.44
CA GLU A 291 0.41 14.01 -10.94
C GLU A 291 -0.88 14.01 -10.13
N LYS A 292 -1.43 15.19 -9.87
CA LYS A 292 -2.77 15.32 -9.31
C LYS A 292 -3.83 14.86 -10.30
N GLU A 293 -4.84 14.18 -9.77
CA GLU A 293 -6.07 13.83 -10.49
C GLU A 293 -6.64 15.02 -11.26
N ASN A 294 -6.78 14.84 -12.56
CA ASN A 294 -7.39 15.79 -13.47
C ASN A 294 -8.02 15.07 -14.67
N HIS A 295 -8.80 15.81 -15.44
CA HIS A 295 -9.56 15.27 -16.57
C HIS A 295 -8.68 14.68 -17.67
N GLU A 296 -7.50 15.26 -17.94
CA GLU A 296 -6.55 14.72 -18.93
C GLU A 296 -5.94 13.41 -18.46
N LEU A 297 -5.64 13.28 -17.16
CA LEU A 297 -5.13 12.06 -16.58
C LEU A 297 -6.15 10.92 -16.68
N PHE A 298 -7.41 11.19 -16.33
CA PHE A 298 -8.49 10.21 -16.47
C PHE A 298 -8.69 9.79 -17.93
N ARG A 299 -8.64 10.75 -18.87
CA ARG A 299 -8.69 10.44 -20.30
C ARG A 299 -7.54 9.51 -20.72
N PHE A 300 -6.30 9.84 -20.37
CA PHE A 300 -5.14 9.01 -20.67
C PHE A 300 -5.30 7.58 -20.12
N VAL A 301 -5.77 7.44 -18.88
CA VAL A 301 -6.00 6.15 -18.24
C VAL A 301 -7.04 5.32 -19.00
N ASN A 302 -8.16 5.93 -19.38
CA ASN A 302 -9.25 5.22 -20.07
C ASN A 302 -8.86 4.87 -21.51
N GLU A 303 -8.22 5.78 -22.23
CA GLU A 303 -7.67 5.50 -23.57
C GLU A 303 -6.64 4.38 -23.53
N THR A 304 -5.81 4.33 -22.49
CA THR A 304 -4.78 3.29 -22.34
C THR A 304 -5.39 1.92 -22.03
N TYR A 305 -6.34 1.83 -21.10
CA TYR A 305 -6.73 0.53 -20.53
C TYR A 305 -8.13 0.06 -20.89
N GLU A 306 -9.10 0.95 -21.10
CA GLU A 306 -10.50 0.55 -21.19
C GLU A 306 -10.80 -0.29 -22.44
N HIS A 307 -10.17 0.04 -23.57
CA HIS A 307 -10.29 -0.75 -24.79
C HIS A 307 -9.67 -2.15 -24.62
N GLN A 308 -8.55 -2.25 -23.89
CA GLN A 308 -7.91 -3.54 -23.59
C GLN A 308 -8.78 -4.36 -22.64
N GLU A 309 -9.35 -3.74 -21.61
CA GLU A 309 -10.27 -4.37 -20.66
C GLU A 309 -11.46 -5.00 -21.40
N LYS A 310 -12.14 -4.24 -22.27
CA LYS A 310 -13.25 -4.78 -23.09
C LYS A 310 -12.83 -5.90 -24.02
N SER A 311 -11.68 -5.75 -24.68
CA SER A 311 -11.16 -6.79 -25.57
C SER A 311 -10.88 -8.08 -24.79
N LEU A 312 -10.33 -7.98 -23.59
CA LEU A 312 -10.08 -9.14 -22.71
C LEU A 312 -11.38 -9.79 -22.23
N GLU A 313 -12.39 -9.00 -21.87
CA GLU A 313 -13.70 -9.55 -21.45
C GLU A 313 -14.45 -10.24 -22.61
N GLN A 314 -14.32 -9.70 -23.83
CA GLN A 314 -14.98 -10.25 -25.03
C GLN A 314 -14.26 -11.48 -25.58
N ASN A 315 -12.93 -11.42 -25.66
CA ASN A 315 -12.12 -12.41 -26.38
C ASN A 315 -11.40 -13.39 -25.45
N GLY A 316 -11.37 -13.12 -24.15
CA GLY A 316 -10.58 -13.88 -23.19
C GLY A 316 -9.06 -13.72 -23.42
N LEU A 317 -8.31 -14.69 -22.89
CA LEU A 317 -6.86 -14.74 -22.92
C LEU A 317 -6.42 -16.18 -23.22
N ILE A 318 -5.62 -16.35 -24.28
CA ILE A 318 -4.99 -17.62 -24.64
C ILE A 318 -3.48 -17.47 -24.55
N PHE A 319 -2.81 -18.38 -23.84
CA PHE A 319 -1.35 -18.40 -23.73
C PHE A 319 -0.81 -19.82 -23.52
N GLN A 320 0.45 -20.02 -23.88
CA GLN A 320 1.20 -21.24 -23.57
C GLN A 320 1.92 -21.09 -22.24
N TYR A 321 1.87 -22.12 -21.40
CA TYR A 321 2.62 -22.19 -20.16
C TYR A 321 2.89 -23.64 -19.77
N LYS A 322 4.15 -23.97 -19.44
CA LYS A 322 4.58 -25.34 -19.06
C LYS A 322 4.10 -26.45 -20.01
N ASN A 323 4.18 -26.20 -21.32
CA ASN A 323 3.74 -27.09 -22.41
C ASN A 323 2.22 -27.30 -22.52
N GLU A 324 1.42 -26.50 -21.82
CA GLU A 324 -0.03 -26.50 -21.92
C GLU A 324 -0.56 -25.18 -22.48
N THR A 325 -1.67 -25.26 -23.19
CA THR A 325 -2.39 -24.10 -23.71
C THR A 325 -3.56 -23.79 -22.80
N TYR A 326 -3.52 -22.64 -22.14
CA TYR A 326 -4.62 -22.16 -21.31
C TYR A 326 -5.51 -21.23 -22.12
N ASN A 327 -6.82 -21.47 -22.05
CA ASN A 327 -7.87 -20.61 -22.55
C ASN A 327 -8.65 -20.05 -21.36
N VAL A 328 -8.58 -18.74 -21.16
CA VAL A 328 -9.10 -18.08 -19.96
C VAL A 328 -10.17 -17.07 -20.33
N LYS A 329 -11.38 -17.29 -19.84
CA LYS A 329 -12.45 -16.28 -19.82
C LYS A 329 -12.16 -15.25 -18.75
N ILE A 330 -12.22 -13.96 -19.09
CA ILE A 330 -11.87 -12.86 -18.19
C ILE A 330 -13.13 -12.06 -17.83
N LYS A 331 -13.27 -11.68 -16.56
CA LYS A 331 -14.25 -10.70 -16.10
C LYS A 331 -13.57 -9.63 -15.24
N ILE A 332 -13.77 -8.36 -15.59
CA ILE A 332 -13.09 -7.21 -14.98
C ILE A 332 -14.12 -6.28 -14.35
N GLU A 333 -14.09 -6.16 -13.03
CA GLU A 333 -15.04 -5.32 -12.28
C GLU A 333 -14.40 -3.96 -11.93
N ALA A 334 -14.82 -2.88 -12.57
CA ALA A 334 -14.28 -1.52 -12.35
C ALA A 334 -14.73 -0.87 -11.03
N SER A 335 -14.68 -1.60 -9.91
CA SER A 335 -15.32 -1.28 -8.63
C SER A 335 -14.42 -0.58 -7.60
N MET A 336 -13.15 -0.30 -7.93
CA MET A 336 -12.20 0.36 -7.02
C MET A 336 -12.02 1.85 -7.32
N LYS A 337 -13.13 2.58 -7.54
CA LYS A 337 -13.12 4.02 -7.82
C LYS A 337 -14.01 4.75 -6.82
N ASP A 338 -13.49 5.80 -6.20
CA ASP A 338 -14.27 6.62 -5.27
C ASP A 338 -15.37 7.43 -6.00
N MET A 339 -16.23 8.12 -5.25
CA MET A 339 -17.32 8.89 -5.85
C MET A 339 -16.81 10.02 -6.77
N LYS A 340 -15.69 10.65 -6.40
CA LYS A 340 -15.12 11.78 -7.15
C LYS A 340 -14.63 11.34 -8.53
N VAL A 341 -13.88 10.25 -8.59
CA VAL A 341 -13.40 9.64 -9.84
C VAL A 341 -14.60 9.20 -10.68
N ARG A 342 -15.57 8.49 -10.08
CA ARG A 342 -16.77 8.03 -10.81
C ARG A 342 -17.57 9.18 -11.40
N MET A 343 -17.76 10.28 -10.68
CA MET A 343 -18.44 11.48 -11.19
C MET A 343 -17.69 12.09 -12.38
N ALA A 344 -16.36 12.18 -12.29
CA ALA A 344 -15.54 12.71 -13.36
C ALA A 344 -15.59 11.82 -14.62
N GLU A 345 -15.52 10.51 -14.46
CA GLU A 345 -15.50 9.57 -15.59
C GLU A 345 -16.86 9.34 -16.23
N SER A 346 -17.93 9.32 -15.45
CA SER A 346 -19.29 9.16 -15.96
C SER A 346 -19.84 10.44 -16.59
N GLY A 347 -19.22 11.61 -16.33
CA GLY A 347 -19.76 12.90 -16.73
C GLY A 347 -20.99 13.35 -15.92
N LEU A 348 -21.32 12.63 -14.85
CA LEU A 348 -22.47 12.88 -13.97
C LEU A 348 -22.12 13.79 -12.78
N GLY A 349 -21.33 14.85 -13.01
CA GLY A 349 -20.87 15.76 -11.95
C GLY A 349 -21.98 16.57 -11.28
N GLY A 350 -23.18 16.64 -11.88
CA GLY A 350 -24.37 17.25 -11.28
C GLY A 350 -25.39 16.24 -10.76
N ALA A 351 -25.11 14.94 -10.84
CA ALA A 351 -26.04 13.91 -10.42
C ALA A 351 -26.06 13.78 -8.89
N GLN A 352 -27.23 13.47 -8.34
CA GLN A 352 -27.36 13.19 -6.91
C GLN A 352 -27.09 11.71 -6.63
N CYS A 353 -27.45 10.81 -7.55
CA CYS A 353 -27.09 9.40 -7.53
C CYS A 353 -26.40 9.02 -8.86
N LEU A 354 -25.34 8.21 -8.80
CA LEU A 354 -24.68 7.69 -10.01
C LEU A 354 -25.32 6.40 -10.55
N MET A 355 -26.25 5.81 -9.81
CA MET A 355 -26.88 4.53 -10.15
C MET A 355 -28.33 4.70 -10.61
N CYS A 356 -28.97 5.83 -10.29
CA CYS A 356 -30.33 6.11 -10.69
C CYS A 356 -30.59 7.60 -10.94
N SER A 357 -31.71 7.91 -11.59
CA SER A 357 -32.11 9.28 -11.92
C SER A 357 -32.88 10.02 -10.82
N THR A 358 -33.04 9.42 -9.64
CA THR A 358 -33.80 10.03 -8.53
C THR A 358 -33.14 11.29 -7.99
N LYS A 359 -33.93 12.15 -7.34
CA LYS A 359 -33.48 13.39 -6.72
C LYS A 359 -33.43 13.30 -5.20
N GLN A 360 -32.70 14.22 -4.58
CA GLN A 360 -32.54 14.31 -3.13
C GLN A 360 -33.89 14.57 -2.42
N GLU A 361 -34.84 15.24 -3.09
CA GLU A 361 -36.21 15.39 -2.58
C GLU A 361 -36.91 14.04 -2.44
N ASP A 362 -36.67 13.10 -3.35
CA ASP A 362 -37.23 11.76 -3.29
C ASP A 362 -36.74 10.98 -2.07
N TRP A 363 -35.50 11.23 -1.63
CA TRP A 363 -34.87 10.57 -0.49
C TRP A 363 -35.38 11.05 0.86
N LYS A 364 -36.31 12.02 0.86
CA LYS A 364 -36.98 12.55 2.06
C LYS A 364 -38.43 12.09 2.14
N ASP A 365 -38.96 11.50 1.09
CA ASP A 365 -40.34 11.01 1.04
C ASP A 365 -40.40 9.57 1.56
N LEU A 366 -40.99 9.40 2.74
CA LEU A 366 -41.11 8.10 3.41
C LEU A 366 -41.86 7.05 2.55
N LYS A 367 -42.81 7.47 1.70
CA LYS A 367 -43.53 6.53 0.83
C LYS A 367 -42.60 5.99 -0.24
N LYS A 368 -41.80 6.86 -0.86
CA LYS A 368 -40.79 6.48 -1.86
C LYS A 368 -39.68 5.62 -1.26
N ILE A 369 -39.21 5.96 -0.05
CA ILE A 369 -38.20 5.17 0.69
C ILE A 369 -38.72 3.77 1.02
N SER A 370 -40.01 3.65 1.36
CA SER A 370 -40.61 2.36 1.73
C SER A 370 -41.01 1.52 0.52
N ASP A 371 -41.02 2.08 -0.68
CA ASP A 371 -41.34 1.37 -1.91
C ASP A 371 -40.08 0.68 -2.47
N PRO A 372 -40.02 -0.68 -2.47
CA PRO A 372 -38.86 -1.42 -2.96
C PRO A 372 -38.60 -1.20 -4.46
N ASN A 373 -39.57 -0.68 -5.21
CA ASN A 373 -39.47 -0.43 -6.64
C ASN A 373 -39.18 1.05 -6.97
N PHE A 374 -39.02 1.94 -5.99
CA PHE A 374 -38.79 3.34 -6.34
C PHE A 374 -37.33 3.61 -6.75
N PHE A 375 -36.37 3.05 -6.02
CA PHE A 375 -34.93 3.28 -6.22
C PHE A 375 -34.27 2.22 -7.11
N HIS A 376 -34.76 2.10 -8.35
CA HIS A 376 -34.17 1.18 -9.32
C HIS A 376 -32.82 1.67 -9.85
N ILE A 377 -31.85 0.74 -9.95
CA ILE A 377 -30.60 0.97 -10.66
C ILE A 377 -30.90 1.04 -12.15
N ASN A 378 -30.85 2.23 -12.73
CA ASN A 378 -31.28 2.47 -14.11
C ASN A 378 -30.35 3.41 -14.90
N GLN A 379 -29.26 3.90 -14.31
CA GLN A 379 -28.34 4.86 -14.91
C GLN A 379 -27.13 4.17 -15.56
N THR A 380 -27.23 3.79 -16.84
CA THR A 380 -26.11 3.14 -17.54
C THR A 380 -25.19 4.15 -18.23
N ALA A 381 -23.99 3.70 -18.60
CA ALA A 381 -23.05 4.52 -19.37
C ALA A 381 -23.61 4.91 -20.75
N GLU A 382 -24.30 3.98 -21.41
CA GLU A 382 -24.93 4.21 -22.72
C GLU A 382 -26.04 5.25 -22.62
N LYS A 383 -26.89 5.17 -21.59
CA LYS A 383 -27.94 6.19 -21.35
C LYS A 383 -27.33 7.56 -21.09
N THR A 384 -26.24 7.60 -20.33
CA THR A 384 -25.53 8.85 -20.01
C THR A 384 -24.92 9.47 -21.25
N LEU A 385 -24.28 8.66 -22.11
CA LEU A 385 -23.70 9.11 -23.37
C LEU A 385 -24.78 9.56 -24.38
N ALA A 386 -25.88 8.83 -24.49
CA ALA A 386 -27.01 9.19 -25.34
C ALA A 386 -27.61 10.54 -24.91
N LEU A 387 -27.80 10.76 -23.61
CA LEU A 387 -28.29 12.01 -23.07
C LEU A 387 -27.29 13.15 -23.30
N TYR A 388 -25.98 12.92 -23.09
CA TYR A 388 -24.94 13.90 -23.44
C TYR A 388 -25.06 14.38 -24.89
N ASN A 389 -25.19 13.45 -25.85
CA ASN A 389 -25.29 13.78 -27.27
C ASN A 389 -26.57 14.57 -27.62
N GLN A 390 -27.62 14.48 -26.81
CA GLN A 390 -28.85 15.28 -26.98
C GLN A 390 -28.73 16.69 -26.38
N LEU A 391 -27.90 16.86 -25.36
CA LEU A 391 -27.75 18.11 -24.61
C LEU A 391 -26.64 19.01 -25.13
N VAL A 392 -25.70 18.44 -25.87
CA VAL A 392 -24.50 19.14 -26.32
C VAL A 392 -24.80 20.07 -27.50
N ASP A 393 -24.27 21.28 -27.45
CA ASP A 393 -24.30 22.21 -28.58
C ASP A 393 -23.20 21.91 -29.61
N ASN A 394 -23.14 22.71 -30.68
CA ASN A 394 -22.14 22.56 -31.74
C ASN A 394 -20.70 22.74 -31.25
N ASP A 395 -20.50 23.42 -30.12
CA ASP A 395 -19.20 23.70 -29.52
C ASP A 395 -18.79 22.65 -28.47
N GLY A 396 -19.61 21.62 -28.26
CA GLY A 396 -19.33 20.58 -27.28
C GLY A 396 -19.75 20.94 -25.85
N ASN A 397 -20.50 22.02 -25.65
CA ASN A 397 -20.91 22.50 -24.33
C ASN A 397 -22.33 22.06 -23.99
N ILE A 398 -22.59 21.88 -22.69
CA ILE A 398 -23.93 21.66 -22.16
C ILE A 398 -24.38 22.95 -21.50
N LEU A 399 -25.53 23.49 -21.93
CA LEU A 399 -26.17 24.63 -21.27
C LEU A 399 -26.62 24.23 -19.87
N LYS A 400 -26.15 24.96 -18.85
CA LYS A 400 -26.47 24.74 -17.44
C LYS A 400 -27.39 25.85 -16.94
N CYS A 401 -28.58 25.48 -16.51
CA CYS A 401 -29.60 26.38 -15.99
C CYS A 401 -29.96 26.01 -14.55
N LYS A 402 -30.55 26.95 -13.80
CA LYS A 402 -31.08 26.63 -12.47
C LYS A 402 -32.27 25.67 -12.62
N ASN A 403 -32.33 24.64 -11.79
CA ASN A 403 -33.41 23.63 -11.75
C ASN A 403 -33.56 22.78 -13.02
N ASP A 404 -32.49 22.54 -13.75
CA ASP A 404 -32.48 21.76 -15.00
C ASP A 404 -32.20 20.26 -14.81
N TYR A 405 -32.28 19.76 -13.57
CA TYR A 405 -31.98 18.35 -13.26
C TYR A 405 -32.91 17.39 -13.98
N ASP A 406 -34.19 17.72 -14.16
CA ASP A 406 -35.12 16.85 -14.89
C ASP A 406 -34.71 16.65 -16.35
N THR A 407 -34.05 17.64 -16.94
CA THR A 407 -33.58 17.59 -18.33
C THR A 407 -32.22 16.90 -18.43
N ARG A 408 -31.28 17.24 -17.54
CA ARG A 408 -29.90 16.73 -17.63
C ARG A 408 -29.63 15.46 -16.85
N THR A 409 -30.47 15.14 -15.87
CA THR A 409 -30.27 14.08 -14.86
C THR A 409 -28.86 14.05 -14.27
N GLY A 410 -28.24 15.23 -14.15
CA GLY A 410 -26.90 15.40 -13.61
C GLY A 410 -25.74 15.32 -14.61
N VAL A 411 -26.00 15.08 -15.90
CA VAL A 411 -24.98 15.10 -16.96
C VAL A 411 -24.40 16.51 -17.12
N THR A 412 -23.09 16.65 -16.95
CA THR A 412 -22.37 17.94 -16.99
C THR A 412 -21.22 17.98 -17.99
N SER A 413 -20.78 16.83 -18.48
CA SER A 413 -19.68 16.67 -19.42
C SER A 413 -19.81 15.35 -20.17
N LYS A 414 -19.04 15.18 -21.25
CA LYS A 414 -18.96 13.91 -21.96
C LYS A 414 -18.43 12.82 -21.02
N PRO A 415 -19.06 11.64 -20.93
CA PRO A 415 -18.48 10.51 -20.23
C PRO A 415 -17.11 10.16 -20.81
N LEU A 416 -16.11 9.98 -19.93
CA LEU A 416 -14.77 9.51 -20.28
C LEU A 416 -14.67 7.99 -20.31
N SER A 417 -15.57 7.31 -19.58
CA SER A 417 -15.61 5.86 -19.52
C SER A 417 -17.00 5.38 -19.91
N ILE A 418 -17.06 4.22 -20.57
CA ILE A 418 -18.32 3.49 -20.78
C ILE A 418 -18.40 2.23 -19.91
N ASN A 419 -17.48 2.05 -18.96
CA ASN A 419 -17.53 0.93 -18.03
C ASN A 419 -18.69 1.09 -17.05
N ASP A 420 -19.22 -0.05 -16.61
CA ASP A 420 -20.26 -0.10 -15.59
C ASP A 420 -19.81 0.61 -14.30
N GLN A 421 -20.65 1.51 -13.81
CA GLN A 421 -20.45 2.28 -12.59
C GLN A 421 -21.39 1.83 -11.46
N HIS A 422 -22.13 0.73 -11.61
CA HIS A 422 -23.11 0.26 -10.62
C HIS A 422 -22.47 -0.49 -9.45
N PHE A 423 -21.73 0.24 -8.61
CA PHE A 423 -21.17 -0.31 -7.38
C PHE A 423 -21.14 0.72 -6.25
N ILE A 424 -20.88 0.21 -5.05
CA ILE A 424 -20.78 1.01 -3.83
C ILE A 424 -19.40 0.77 -3.21
N THR A 425 -18.69 1.85 -2.92
CA THR A 425 -17.41 1.81 -2.20
C THR A 425 -17.65 1.73 -0.70
N ILE A 426 -17.76 0.51 -0.16
CA ILE A 426 -18.16 0.24 1.23
C ILE A 426 -17.34 1.07 2.24
N THR A 427 -16.01 1.11 2.10
CA THR A 427 -15.13 1.87 3.00
C THR A 427 -15.47 3.36 3.03
N HIS A 428 -15.68 3.97 1.86
CA HIS A 428 -16.07 5.38 1.75
C HIS A 428 -17.47 5.63 2.30
N GLN A 429 -18.42 4.70 2.11
CA GLN A 429 -19.75 4.81 2.70
C GLN A 429 -19.70 4.72 4.23
N TYR A 430 -18.84 3.88 4.79
CA TYR A 430 -18.65 3.80 6.23
C TYR A 430 -18.10 5.11 6.82
N ILE A 431 -17.12 5.73 6.14
CA ILE A 431 -16.57 7.05 6.52
C ILE A 431 -17.66 8.13 6.48
N ASN A 432 -18.43 8.18 5.39
CA ASN A 432 -19.50 9.15 5.20
C ASN A 432 -20.63 8.95 6.21
N GLY A 433 -21.06 7.71 6.45
CA GLY A 433 -22.09 7.37 7.43
C GLY A 433 -21.67 7.73 8.86
N THR A 434 -20.43 7.41 9.24
CA THR A 434 -19.87 7.79 10.56
C THR A 434 -19.83 9.31 10.72
N SER A 435 -19.38 10.03 9.69
CA SER A 435 -19.36 11.50 9.69
C SER A 435 -20.77 12.09 9.83
N TRP A 436 -21.76 11.47 9.19
CA TRP A 436 -23.15 11.91 9.27
C TRP A 436 -23.76 11.67 10.65
N ILE A 437 -23.51 10.52 11.29
CA ILE A 437 -23.93 10.24 12.67
C ILE A 437 -23.30 11.24 13.64
N LEU A 438 -22.00 11.49 13.53
CA LEU A 438 -21.32 12.51 14.35
C LEU A 438 -21.92 13.90 14.15
N LYS A 439 -22.32 14.24 12.91
CA LYS A 439 -23.01 15.49 12.61
C LYS A 439 -24.38 15.54 13.31
N ILE A 440 -25.21 14.50 13.21
CA ILE A 440 -26.50 14.41 13.90
C ILE A 440 -26.32 14.66 15.41
N MET A 441 -25.42 13.92 16.05
CA MET A 441 -25.21 14.03 17.48
C MET A 441 -24.74 15.44 17.89
N SER A 442 -23.87 16.07 17.07
CA SER A 442 -23.39 17.44 17.32
C SER A 442 -24.52 18.46 17.26
N HIS A 443 -25.40 18.32 16.28
CA HIS A 443 -26.59 19.15 16.12
C HIS A 443 -27.57 18.99 17.28
N MET A 444 -27.84 17.74 17.69
CA MET A 444 -28.72 17.43 18.82
C MET A 444 -28.22 18.05 20.12
N ARG A 445 -26.92 17.91 20.42
CA ARG A 445 -26.32 18.51 21.63
C ARG A 445 -26.26 20.03 21.58
N ALA A 446 -26.02 20.61 20.41
CA ALA A 446 -26.07 22.05 20.22
C ALA A 446 -27.51 22.58 20.30
N ASN A 447 -28.53 21.72 20.34
CA ASN A 447 -29.93 22.08 20.20
C ASN A 447 -30.18 22.93 18.93
N ILE A 448 -29.56 22.51 17.81
CA ILE A 448 -29.69 23.13 16.49
C ILE A 448 -30.20 22.07 15.52
N LEU A 449 -31.52 21.98 15.38
CA LEU A 449 -32.16 20.98 14.52
C LEU A 449 -32.14 21.35 13.02
N SER A 450 -31.71 22.58 12.68
CA SER A 450 -31.52 22.99 11.29
C SER A 450 -30.23 22.43 10.73
N TRP A 451 -30.31 21.75 9.58
CA TRP A 451 -29.15 21.30 8.80
C TRP A 451 -28.42 22.43 8.08
N ILE A 452 -29.15 23.48 7.73
CA ILE A 452 -28.61 24.69 7.13
C ILE A 452 -28.18 25.60 8.27
N ILE A 453 -26.87 25.81 8.41
CA ILE A 453 -26.28 26.59 9.49
C ILE A 453 -25.83 27.93 8.92
N HIS A 454 -26.62 28.98 9.17
CA HIS A 454 -26.22 30.35 8.91
C HIS A 454 -25.70 31.01 10.20
N GLY A 455 -24.60 31.77 10.06
CA GLY A 455 -24.00 32.54 11.16
C GLY A 455 -22.90 31.79 11.91
N LYS A 456 -21.82 32.52 12.20
CA LYS A 456 -20.63 32.00 12.90
C LYS A 456 -20.96 31.44 14.28
N ASP A 457 -21.90 32.04 15.00
CA ASP A 457 -22.23 31.61 16.37
C ASP A 457 -22.82 30.20 16.41
N LYS A 458 -23.71 29.87 15.47
CA LYS A 458 -24.29 28.52 15.36
C LYS A 458 -23.22 27.50 14.95
N GLN A 459 -22.36 27.85 14.00
CA GLN A 459 -21.23 27.01 13.60
C GLN A 459 -20.26 26.76 14.77
N ASN A 460 -19.90 27.81 15.50
CA ASN A 460 -19.03 27.73 16.67
C ASN A 460 -19.64 26.84 17.77
N ARG A 461 -20.95 26.97 18.02
CA ARG A 461 -21.65 26.12 18.99
C ARG A 461 -21.63 24.65 18.58
N ILE A 462 -21.92 24.33 17.31
CA ILE A 462 -21.85 22.96 16.79
C ILE A 462 -20.43 22.42 16.88
N SER A 463 -19.42 23.19 16.48
CA SER A 463 -18.02 22.79 16.57
C SER A 463 -17.57 22.55 18.01
N LYS A 464 -18.03 23.37 18.97
CA LYS A 464 -17.77 23.18 20.41
C LYS A 464 -18.40 21.89 20.91
N GLU A 465 -19.67 21.64 20.60
CA GLU A 465 -20.36 20.41 21.00
C GLU A 465 -19.77 19.16 20.33
N LYS A 466 -19.36 19.25 19.06
CA LYS A 466 -18.63 18.20 18.35
C LYS A 466 -17.35 17.83 19.10
N LYS A 467 -16.54 18.82 19.48
CA LYS A 467 -15.31 18.59 20.27
C LYS A 467 -15.61 17.91 21.61
N ALA A 468 -16.61 18.40 22.34
CA ALA A 468 -17.02 17.80 23.61
C ALA A 468 -17.45 16.34 23.46
N MET A 469 -18.19 16.00 22.39
CA MET A 469 -18.55 14.61 22.10
C MET A 469 -17.35 13.75 21.77
N LEU A 470 -16.41 14.23 20.95
CA LEU A 470 -15.23 13.46 20.61
C LEU A 470 -14.40 13.15 21.85
N THR A 471 -14.29 14.10 22.80
CA THR A 471 -13.69 13.83 24.11
C THR A 471 -14.44 12.74 24.87
N ILE A 472 -15.77 12.81 24.96
CA ILE A 472 -16.58 11.77 25.63
C ILE A 472 -16.36 10.40 24.97
N ILE A 473 -16.38 10.32 23.64
CA ILE A 473 -16.17 9.06 22.92
C ILE A 473 -14.77 8.53 23.21
N GLN A 474 -13.74 9.37 23.14
CA GLN A 474 -12.37 9.00 23.46
C GLN A 474 -12.24 8.51 24.91
N ASP A 475 -12.84 9.19 25.88
CA ASP A 475 -12.76 8.82 27.30
C ASP A 475 -13.48 7.49 27.59
N LYS A 476 -14.58 7.22 26.90
CA LYS A 476 -15.41 6.02 27.13
C LYS A 476 -14.95 4.81 26.32
N THR A 477 -14.39 5.01 25.14
CA THR A 477 -14.08 3.92 24.20
C THR A 477 -12.59 3.79 23.89
N GLY A 478 -11.78 4.80 24.25
CA GLY A 478 -10.39 4.92 23.81
C GLY A 478 -10.24 5.38 22.35
N LEU A 479 -11.32 5.50 21.58
CA LEU A 479 -11.28 5.88 20.17
C LEU A 479 -10.93 7.37 20.01
N ARG A 480 -9.82 7.64 19.34
CA ARG A 480 -9.44 8.99 18.92
C ARG A 480 -9.93 9.23 17.50
N PHE A 481 -10.71 10.28 17.32
CA PHE A 481 -11.11 10.76 16.02
C PHE A 481 -10.15 11.87 15.62
N ASP A 482 -9.15 11.51 14.81
CA ASP A 482 -8.36 12.51 14.11
C ASP A 482 -9.28 13.15 13.07
N GLN A 483 -9.62 14.43 13.25
CA GLN A 483 -10.26 15.15 12.17
C GLN A 483 -9.20 15.38 11.10
N CYS A 484 -9.42 14.84 9.90
CA CYS A 484 -9.06 15.61 8.72
C CYS A 484 -9.91 16.88 8.83
N ASP A 485 -9.28 18.01 9.14
CA ASP A 485 -9.89 19.33 9.02
C ASP A 485 -10.19 19.57 7.52
N SER A 486 -11.19 18.90 6.98
CA SER A 486 -11.83 19.29 5.72
C SER A 486 -12.81 20.42 6.06
N THR A 487 -12.25 21.61 6.20
CA THR A 487 -12.98 22.88 6.07
C THR A 487 -13.55 23.03 4.68
#